data_AF-A0A7W0EYG0-F1
#
_entry.id   AF-A0A7W0EYG0-F1
#
_cell.length_a   1.000
_cell.length_b   1.000
_cell.length_c   1.000
_cell.angle_alpha   90.00
_cell.angle_beta   90.00
_cell.angle_gamma   90.00
#
_symmetry.space_group_name_H-M   'P 1'
#
loop_
_entity.id
_entity.type
_entity.pdbx_description
1 polymer ?
#
loop_
_entity_poly.entity_id
_entity_poly.type
_entity_poly.pdbx_seq_one_letter_code
_entity_poly.pdbx_strand_id
1 'polypeptide(L)'
;MGLKSNTRSAVIFLCLLFMQCSAHAAGVLELNGKRNIYELPLFMDILEDESQSLSVYDVTSEKWSDKFVPNTHRYPNFKFSPSAFWARLQIKNSSRQIGWMMVFYNSTMQAIDNVEVFVPGEAGAYRSILKEKESIPMGQGPNTSMFIVSIPPGHIKTVYIRIQDEGLTLFPSNLFNQNSIQSLSKYSMILNVILGIIIFFFIYNLMLFTSLRDKVFLYYSGVLISEVFILLLLWIPEIKPEITVWWMNRMQGAFYLINGILWLLVIRAFFQKTQFSGRVDKILLVFFSTMLILVFLYFKLPYHMVAKSAAYALVVLAVMMLSLSLLSWMKGLTATRFFSMGMLLLALSWCGLYCNLLGYISLSFLNFNMIRVFQLVVVLLFFSFALLDNYKLAENKMWLHMQQADQLKDDFLANTSHELRTPLHGIIGLSEDLLSKSREQMRPEWSENISLIIKSGQRLTRLINDILDFSKIKRNDLHISTKPTDFRSVCSVAVTLCRSMIGQKSIKITTEFPESLHLILADEDRLQQIMLNLLGNAIKFTRMGEIHITAEEKKANL
;
A
#
# COMPACT_ATOMS: atom_id res chain seq x y z
N MET A 1 -28.80 -12.07 9.63
CA MET A 1 -28.75 -13.38 8.95
C MET A 1 -28.23 -13.32 7.49
N GLY A 2 -27.60 -12.23 7.02
CA GLY A 2 -27.23 -12.05 5.60
C GLY A 2 -25.76 -12.24 5.20
N LEU A 3 -24.88 -12.68 6.10
CA LEU A 3 -23.42 -12.70 5.85
C LEU A 3 -22.84 -14.05 5.37
N LYS A 4 -23.66 -15.10 5.19
CA LYS A 4 -23.20 -16.44 4.76
C LYS A 4 -23.26 -16.69 3.23
N SER A 5 -23.83 -15.76 2.45
CA SER A 5 -24.01 -15.94 1.00
C SER A 5 -22.78 -15.49 0.17
N ASN A 6 -22.13 -14.39 0.55
CA ASN A 6 -21.06 -13.80 -0.27
C ASN A 6 -19.71 -14.53 -0.22
N THR A 7 -19.43 -15.29 0.85
CA THR A 7 -18.21 -16.10 0.94
C THR A 7 -18.26 -17.33 0.04
N ARG A 8 -19.45 -17.92 -0.17
CA ARG A 8 -19.61 -19.00 -1.16
C ARG A 8 -19.41 -18.49 -2.57
N SER A 9 -19.94 -17.32 -2.92
CA SER A 9 -19.77 -16.75 -4.26
C SER A 9 -18.31 -16.37 -4.57
N ALA A 10 -17.56 -15.83 -3.60
CA ALA A 10 -16.14 -15.52 -3.78
C ALA A 10 -15.26 -16.78 -3.89
N VAL A 11 -15.57 -17.84 -3.13
CA VAL A 11 -14.87 -19.14 -3.23
C VAL A 11 -15.25 -19.87 -4.51
N ILE A 12 -16.50 -19.78 -4.97
CA ILE A 12 -16.95 -20.32 -6.25
C ILE A 12 -16.29 -19.57 -7.42
N PHE A 13 -16.08 -18.26 -7.32
CA PHE A 13 -15.35 -17.48 -8.34
C PHE A 13 -13.86 -17.84 -8.40
N LEU A 14 -13.24 -18.13 -7.25
CA LEU A 14 -11.87 -18.66 -7.18
C LEU A 14 -11.76 -20.10 -7.70
N CYS A 15 -12.75 -20.96 -7.44
CA CYS A 15 -12.78 -22.33 -7.95
C CYS A 15 -13.10 -22.41 -9.46
N LEU A 16 -13.89 -21.47 -10.00
CA LEU A 16 -14.19 -21.41 -11.44
C LEU A 16 -12.99 -20.99 -12.30
N LEU A 17 -12.01 -20.29 -11.73
CA LEU A 17 -10.72 -20.04 -12.38
C LEU A 17 -9.82 -21.29 -12.49
N PHE A 18 -10.15 -22.38 -11.78
CA PHE A 18 -9.38 -23.63 -11.75
C PHE A 18 -10.05 -24.80 -12.49
N MET A 19 -11.21 -24.60 -13.15
CA MET A 19 -11.83 -25.67 -13.95
C MET A 19 -11.05 -25.88 -15.25
N GLN A 20 -10.10 -26.82 -15.22
CA GLN A 20 -9.51 -27.41 -16.41
C GLN A 20 -10.54 -28.31 -17.10
N CYS A 21 -11.03 -27.87 -18.25
CA CYS A 21 -11.81 -28.72 -19.15
C CYS A 21 -10.87 -29.80 -19.71
N SER A 22 -11.08 -31.04 -19.27
CA SER A 22 -10.33 -32.22 -19.73
C SER A 22 -11.13 -32.86 -20.86
N ALA A 23 -10.60 -32.83 -22.09
CA ALA A 23 -10.87 -33.84 -23.13
C ALA A 23 -10.17 -33.45 -24.44
N HIS A 24 -9.23 -34.28 -24.90
CA HIS A 24 -9.30 -34.98 -26.20
C HIS A 24 -8.18 -36.01 -26.28
N ALA A 25 -8.48 -37.18 -26.86
CA ALA A 25 -7.48 -38.14 -27.29
C ALA A 25 -6.66 -37.54 -28.45
N ALA A 26 -5.38 -37.91 -28.56
CA ALA A 26 -4.49 -37.49 -29.63
C ALA A 26 -5.11 -37.81 -31.00
N GLY A 27 -5.69 -36.78 -31.62
CA GLY A 27 -6.30 -36.83 -32.95
C GLY A 27 -5.39 -36.16 -33.98
N VAL A 28 -5.67 -36.38 -35.26
CA VAL A 28 -4.99 -35.67 -36.36
C VAL A 28 -5.38 -34.19 -36.31
N LEU A 29 -4.41 -33.29 -36.23
CA LEU A 29 -4.65 -31.86 -36.30
C LEU A 29 -5.04 -31.46 -37.72
N GLU A 30 -6.28 -31.03 -37.93
CA GLU A 30 -6.76 -30.58 -39.24
C GLU A 30 -6.65 -29.05 -39.40
N LEU A 31 -5.81 -28.64 -40.35
CA LEU A 31 -5.63 -27.24 -40.74
C LEU A 31 -6.66 -26.89 -41.81
N ASN A 32 -7.76 -26.28 -41.40
CA ASN A 32 -8.89 -25.95 -42.28
C ASN A 32 -8.88 -24.50 -42.80
N GLY A 33 -7.89 -23.69 -42.38
CA GLY A 33 -7.77 -22.28 -42.77
C GLY A 33 -8.81 -21.32 -42.14
N LYS A 34 -9.79 -21.83 -41.38
CA LYS A 34 -10.79 -21.00 -40.68
C LYS A 34 -10.26 -20.42 -39.39
N ARG A 35 -9.33 -21.13 -38.72
CA ARG A 35 -8.64 -20.66 -37.52
C ARG A 35 -7.27 -20.12 -37.89
N ASN A 36 -6.91 -19.03 -37.21
CA ASN A 36 -5.64 -18.33 -37.36
C ASN A 36 -4.54 -18.88 -36.43
N ILE A 37 -4.94 -19.55 -35.35
CA ILE A 37 -4.05 -20.13 -34.33
C ILE A 37 -4.56 -21.54 -34.00
N TYR A 38 -3.65 -22.51 -34.03
CA TYR A 38 -3.90 -23.89 -33.58
C TYR A 38 -2.98 -24.23 -32.40
N GLU A 39 -3.55 -24.73 -31.32
CA GLU A 39 -2.81 -25.13 -30.11
C GLU A 39 -2.27 -26.54 -30.31
N LEU A 40 -0.97 -26.66 -30.61
CA LEU A 40 -0.37 -27.95 -30.94
C LEU A 40 -0.36 -28.95 -29.76
N PRO A 41 -0.17 -28.55 -28.47
CA PRO A 41 -0.05 -29.52 -27.39
C PRO A 41 -1.25 -30.46 -27.24
N LEU A 42 -2.46 -30.05 -27.62
CA LEU A 42 -3.65 -30.88 -27.56
C LEU A 42 -3.64 -32.06 -28.55
N PHE A 43 -2.70 -32.08 -29.50
CA PHE A 43 -2.57 -33.08 -30.56
C PHE A 43 -1.18 -33.74 -30.57
N MET A 44 -0.41 -33.59 -29.49
CA MET A 44 0.92 -34.16 -29.35
C MET A 44 0.89 -35.42 -28.49
N ASP A 45 1.64 -36.42 -28.92
CA ASP A 45 2.15 -37.45 -28.02
C ASP A 45 3.57 -37.08 -27.60
N ILE A 46 3.93 -37.38 -26.36
CA ILE A 46 5.22 -37.02 -25.78
C ILE A 46 5.99 -38.27 -25.36
N LEU A 47 7.31 -38.24 -25.57
CA LEU A 47 8.27 -39.19 -25.07
C LEU A 47 9.41 -38.44 -24.37
N GLU A 48 9.72 -38.84 -23.13
CA GLU A 48 10.90 -38.35 -22.41
C GLU A 48 12.13 -39.21 -22.74
N ASP A 49 13.20 -38.57 -23.19
CA ASP A 49 14.53 -39.15 -23.43
C ASP A 49 15.50 -38.68 -22.34
N GLU A 50 15.55 -39.43 -21.24
CA GLU A 50 16.48 -39.19 -20.13
C GLU A 50 17.95 -39.28 -20.57
N SER A 51 18.24 -40.08 -21.59
CA SER A 51 19.61 -40.31 -22.08
C SER A 51 20.13 -39.22 -23.01
N GLN A 52 19.23 -38.38 -23.54
CA GLN A 52 19.48 -37.35 -24.54
C GLN A 52 20.12 -37.88 -25.85
N SER A 53 20.12 -39.20 -26.07
CA SER A 53 20.86 -39.86 -27.14
C SER A 53 19.99 -40.31 -28.31
N LEU A 54 18.66 -40.27 -28.17
CA LEU A 54 17.76 -40.73 -29.22
C LEU A 54 17.79 -39.78 -30.41
N SER A 55 17.85 -40.34 -31.61
CA SER A 55 17.70 -39.62 -32.88
C SER A 55 16.26 -39.74 -33.42
N VAL A 56 15.94 -38.96 -34.46
CA VAL A 56 14.63 -39.05 -35.13
C VAL A 56 14.34 -40.47 -35.65
N TYR A 57 15.37 -41.19 -36.10
CA TYR A 57 15.22 -42.55 -36.62
C TYR A 57 14.94 -43.57 -35.51
N ASP A 58 15.48 -43.34 -34.30
CA ASP A 58 15.25 -44.21 -33.15
C ASP A 58 13.81 -44.07 -32.66
N VAL A 59 13.31 -42.83 -32.52
CA VAL A 59 11.95 -42.57 -32.04
C VAL A 59 10.86 -42.98 -33.05
N THR A 60 11.22 -43.12 -34.33
CA THR A 60 10.32 -43.64 -35.37
C THR A 60 10.31 -45.17 -35.47
N SER A 61 11.27 -45.85 -34.81
CA SER A 61 11.32 -47.31 -34.80
C SER A 61 10.17 -47.92 -33.99
N GLU A 62 9.75 -49.14 -34.32
CA GLU A 62 8.69 -49.86 -33.58
C GLU A 62 8.97 -49.94 -32.07
N LYS A 63 10.25 -50.04 -31.69
CA LYS A 63 10.69 -50.13 -30.30
C LYS A 63 10.32 -48.90 -29.45
N TRP A 64 10.27 -47.72 -30.04
CA TRP A 64 10.04 -46.45 -29.32
C TRP A 64 8.73 -45.78 -29.71
N SER A 65 8.18 -46.09 -30.89
CA SER A 65 6.91 -45.52 -31.37
C SER A 65 5.73 -45.76 -30.41
N ASP A 66 5.71 -46.91 -29.73
CA ASP A 66 4.65 -47.28 -28.77
C ASP A 66 4.82 -46.67 -27.37
N LYS A 67 5.98 -46.05 -27.09
CA LYS A 67 6.25 -45.41 -25.79
C LYS A 67 5.80 -43.96 -25.71
N PHE A 68 5.33 -43.40 -26.82
CA PHE A 68 4.74 -42.06 -26.86
C PHE A 68 3.42 -42.04 -26.10
N VAL A 69 3.32 -41.15 -25.11
CA VAL A 69 2.12 -40.98 -24.28
C VAL A 69 1.31 -39.78 -24.79
N PRO A 70 0.01 -39.93 -25.06
CA PRO A 70 -0.81 -38.81 -25.51
C PRO A 70 -0.87 -37.71 -24.45
N ASN A 71 -0.65 -36.47 -24.88
CA ASN A 71 -0.71 -35.33 -23.98
C ASN A 71 -2.16 -35.02 -23.57
N THR A 72 -2.41 -34.98 -22.26
CA THR A 72 -3.74 -34.64 -21.70
C THR A 72 -3.85 -33.19 -21.26
N HIS A 73 -2.76 -32.42 -21.29
CA HIS A 73 -2.71 -31.06 -20.78
C HIS A 73 -2.61 -30.02 -21.91
N ARG A 74 -3.48 -29.01 -21.88
CA ARG A 74 -3.42 -27.87 -22.83
C ARG A 74 -2.07 -27.12 -22.81
N TYR A 75 -1.36 -27.21 -21.68
CA TYR A 75 -0.06 -26.59 -21.43
C TYR A 75 0.82 -27.63 -20.71
N PRO A 76 1.46 -28.58 -21.41
CA PRO A 76 2.23 -29.64 -20.77
C PRO A 76 3.50 -29.07 -20.14
N ASN A 77 3.69 -29.36 -18.86
CA ASN A 77 4.77 -28.81 -18.05
C ASN A 77 5.77 -29.90 -17.67
N PHE A 78 7.01 -29.78 -18.15
CA PHE A 78 8.00 -30.85 -18.07
C PHE A 78 8.92 -30.81 -16.86
N LYS A 79 8.67 -29.88 -15.91
CA LYS A 79 9.55 -29.61 -14.76
C LYS A 79 10.98 -29.24 -15.23
N PHE A 80 11.81 -28.75 -14.32
CA PHE A 80 13.23 -28.56 -14.65
C PHE A 80 13.94 -29.92 -14.75
N SER A 81 14.11 -30.44 -15.97
CA SER A 81 14.78 -31.71 -16.26
C SER A 81 15.95 -31.51 -17.21
N PRO A 82 17.05 -32.28 -17.07
CA PRO A 82 18.07 -32.34 -18.12
C PRO A 82 17.63 -33.19 -19.33
N SER A 83 16.54 -33.97 -19.23
CA SER A 83 16.06 -34.85 -20.30
C SER A 83 15.75 -34.09 -21.59
N ALA A 84 15.93 -34.77 -22.73
CA ALA A 84 15.37 -34.30 -24.00
C ALA A 84 13.92 -34.78 -24.10
N PHE A 85 13.04 -33.98 -24.69
CA PHE A 85 11.65 -34.35 -24.90
C PHE A 85 11.34 -34.43 -26.39
N TRP A 86 10.73 -35.54 -26.79
CA TRP A 86 10.24 -35.77 -28.13
C TRP A 86 8.73 -35.58 -28.16
N ALA A 87 8.23 -34.75 -29.07
CA ALA A 87 6.81 -34.66 -29.36
C ALA A 87 6.53 -35.17 -30.78
N ARG A 88 5.51 -36.02 -30.91
CA ARG A 88 4.99 -36.54 -32.17
C ARG A 88 3.61 -35.97 -32.40
N LEU A 89 3.36 -35.46 -33.60
CA LEU A 89 2.04 -34.94 -33.98
C LEU A 89 1.73 -35.24 -35.44
N GLN A 90 0.47 -35.51 -35.75
CA GLN A 90 -0.01 -35.71 -37.12
C GLN A 90 -0.79 -34.49 -37.57
N ILE A 91 -0.38 -33.87 -38.68
CA ILE A 91 -1.05 -32.71 -39.26
C ILE A 91 -1.64 -33.08 -40.61
N LYS A 92 -2.94 -32.83 -40.78
CA LYS A 92 -3.63 -32.84 -42.07
C LYS A 92 -3.86 -31.42 -42.54
N ASN A 93 -3.33 -31.03 -43.70
CA ASN A 93 -3.63 -29.72 -44.26
C ASN A 93 -4.83 -29.81 -45.21
N SER A 94 -6.02 -29.38 -44.77
CA SER A 94 -7.22 -29.30 -45.61
C SER A 94 -7.43 -27.90 -46.23
N SER A 95 -6.49 -26.97 -46.01
CA SER A 95 -6.54 -25.61 -46.54
C SER A 95 -5.76 -25.45 -47.84
N ARG A 96 -5.97 -24.34 -48.55
CA ARG A 96 -5.16 -23.95 -49.73
C ARG A 96 -3.83 -23.29 -49.36
N GLN A 97 -3.57 -23.03 -48.08
CA GLN A 97 -2.37 -22.34 -47.64
C GLN A 97 -1.18 -23.30 -47.53
N ILE A 98 -0.01 -22.80 -47.91
CA ILE A 98 1.27 -23.50 -47.84
C ILE A 98 2.20 -22.64 -46.98
N GLY A 99 2.94 -23.25 -46.05
CA GLY A 99 3.86 -22.55 -45.15
C GLY A 99 3.20 -22.08 -43.85
N TRP A 100 3.00 -23.03 -42.93
CA TRP A 100 2.49 -22.74 -41.59
C TRP A 100 3.63 -22.44 -40.63
N MET A 101 3.51 -21.43 -39.79
CA MET A 101 4.56 -21.06 -38.84
C MET A 101 4.35 -21.77 -37.52
N MET A 102 5.28 -22.65 -37.16
CA MET A 102 5.33 -23.27 -35.85
C MET A 102 6.22 -22.42 -34.95
N VAL A 103 5.65 -21.88 -33.86
CA VAL A 103 6.36 -20.97 -32.96
C VAL A 103 6.48 -21.59 -31.59
N PHE A 104 7.71 -21.69 -31.10
CA PHE A 104 8.07 -22.19 -29.79
C PHE A 104 8.59 -21.07 -28.90
N TYR A 105 8.07 -21.01 -27.68
CA TYR A 105 8.49 -20.08 -26.65
C TYR A 105 8.49 -20.79 -25.28
N ASN A 106 8.85 -20.16 -24.18
CA ASN A 106 8.64 -20.74 -22.84
C ASN A 106 7.51 -20.01 -22.09
N SER A 107 7.23 -20.35 -20.83
CA SER A 107 6.16 -19.70 -20.04
C SER A 107 6.36 -18.19 -19.83
N THR A 108 7.56 -17.69 -20.06
CA THR A 108 7.93 -16.26 -20.02
C THR A 108 8.11 -15.65 -21.40
N MET A 109 7.72 -16.38 -22.46
CA MET A 109 7.88 -16.04 -23.88
C MET A 109 9.31 -15.86 -24.39
N GLN A 110 10.31 -16.47 -23.75
CA GLN A 110 11.66 -16.53 -24.32
C GLN A 110 11.75 -17.64 -25.37
N ALA A 111 12.58 -17.44 -26.40
CA ALA A 111 12.94 -18.49 -27.35
C ALA A 111 13.56 -19.69 -26.64
N ILE A 112 13.18 -20.88 -27.09
CA ILE A 112 13.83 -22.13 -26.71
C ILE A 112 14.97 -22.36 -27.70
N ASP A 113 16.20 -22.45 -27.21
CA ASP A 113 17.37 -22.47 -28.10
C ASP A 113 17.52 -23.78 -28.87
N ASN A 114 17.33 -24.91 -28.20
CA ASN A 114 17.51 -26.24 -28.78
C ASN A 114 16.15 -26.89 -29.09
N VAL A 115 15.53 -26.41 -30.17
CA VAL A 115 14.37 -27.06 -30.77
C VAL A 115 14.76 -27.51 -32.16
N GLU A 116 14.53 -28.79 -32.46
CA GLU A 116 14.70 -29.36 -33.78
C GLU A 116 13.35 -29.90 -34.25
N VAL A 117 12.93 -29.48 -35.45
CA VAL A 117 11.68 -29.94 -36.05
C VAL A 117 12.02 -30.82 -37.25
N PHE A 118 11.54 -32.06 -37.22
CA PHE A 118 11.77 -33.06 -38.26
C PHE A 118 10.47 -33.34 -39.02
N VAL A 119 10.54 -33.21 -40.34
CA VAL A 119 9.43 -33.52 -41.25
C VAL A 119 9.87 -34.59 -42.26
N PRO A 120 9.03 -35.58 -42.59
CA PRO A 120 9.35 -36.58 -43.60
C PRO A 120 9.54 -35.91 -44.97
N GLY A 121 10.71 -36.17 -45.57
CA GLY A 121 11.09 -35.79 -46.92
C GLY A 121 10.73 -36.85 -47.97
N GLU A 122 11.25 -36.69 -49.18
CA GLU A 122 11.12 -37.69 -50.24
C GLU A 122 12.02 -38.90 -49.92
N ALA A 123 11.54 -40.13 -50.19
CA ALA A 123 12.22 -41.41 -49.92
C ALA A 123 12.44 -41.82 -48.44
N GLY A 124 11.66 -41.29 -47.49
CA GLY A 124 11.65 -41.77 -46.09
C GLY A 124 12.75 -41.19 -45.19
N ALA A 125 13.60 -40.30 -45.72
CA ALA A 125 14.54 -39.52 -44.90
C ALA A 125 13.82 -38.38 -44.16
N TYR A 126 14.21 -38.11 -42.92
CA TYR A 126 13.71 -36.95 -42.17
C TYR A 126 14.58 -35.73 -42.44
N ARG A 127 13.96 -34.60 -42.82
CA ARG A 127 14.66 -33.31 -42.96
C ARG A 127 14.44 -32.48 -41.70
N SER A 128 15.52 -32.05 -41.07
CA SER A 128 15.46 -31.01 -40.04
C SER A 128 15.14 -29.67 -40.69
N ILE A 129 14.07 -29.02 -40.24
CA ILE A 129 13.78 -27.65 -40.62
C ILE A 129 14.78 -26.76 -39.88
N LEU A 130 15.58 -26.00 -40.63
CA LEU A 130 16.48 -25.02 -40.03
C LEU A 130 15.65 -23.98 -39.30
N LYS A 131 16.07 -23.64 -38.07
CA LYS A 131 15.50 -22.53 -37.31
C LYS A 131 15.65 -21.26 -38.15
N GLU A 132 14.55 -20.74 -38.67
CA GLU A 132 14.56 -19.41 -39.27
C GLU A 132 14.67 -18.43 -38.11
N LYS A 133 15.86 -17.82 -37.98
CA LYS A 133 16.06 -16.62 -37.15
C LYS A 133 15.49 -15.42 -37.90
N GLU A 134 14.21 -15.45 -38.26
CA GLU A 134 13.53 -14.19 -38.56
C GLU A 134 13.30 -13.48 -37.22
N SER A 135 14.12 -12.46 -36.96
CA SER A 135 13.82 -11.49 -35.91
C SER A 135 12.49 -10.84 -36.28
N ILE A 136 11.44 -11.16 -35.54
CA ILE A 136 10.18 -10.41 -35.57
C ILE A 136 10.57 -8.92 -35.44
N PRO A 137 10.06 -8.01 -36.31
CA PRO A 137 10.43 -6.60 -36.30
C PRO A 137 10.28 -5.98 -34.91
N MET A 138 11.18 -5.06 -34.58
CA MET A 138 11.28 -4.50 -33.23
C MET A 138 9.92 -4.01 -32.72
N GLY A 139 9.48 -4.50 -31.56
CA GLY A 139 8.18 -4.17 -30.94
C GLY A 139 7.00 -5.07 -31.31
N GLN A 140 7.15 -6.03 -32.23
CA GLN A 140 6.06 -6.95 -32.63
C GLN A 140 6.00 -8.27 -31.84
N GLY A 141 6.96 -8.53 -30.95
CA GLY A 141 6.93 -9.69 -30.04
C GLY A 141 8.33 -10.09 -29.56
N PRO A 142 8.43 -10.93 -28.51
CA PRO A 142 9.71 -11.44 -28.04
C PRO A 142 10.38 -12.30 -29.10
N ASN A 143 11.70 -12.44 -29.02
CA ASN A 143 12.45 -13.33 -29.90
C ASN A 143 11.97 -14.78 -29.67
N THR A 144 11.30 -15.37 -30.67
CA THR A 144 10.70 -16.71 -30.59
C THR A 144 11.36 -17.65 -31.59
N SER A 145 11.46 -18.94 -31.24
CA SER A 145 11.96 -19.95 -32.17
C SER A 145 10.85 -20.29 -33.18
N MET A 146 11.00 -19.81 -34.43
CA MET A 146 10.04 -20.02 -35.51
C MET A 146 10.57 -21.06 -36.51
N PHE A 147 9.67 -21.94 -36.94
CA PHE A 147 9.92 -22.94 -37.98
C PHE A 147 8.77 -22.91 -38.99
N ILE A 148 9.08 -22.68 -40.26
CA ILE A 148 8.07 -22.75 -41.32
C ILE A 148 7.92 -24.20 -41.76
N VAL A 149 6.72 -24.75 -41.56
CA VAL A 149 6.34 -26.12 -41.91
C VAL A 149 5.44 -26.09 -43.16
N SER A 150 5.96 -26.57 -44.28
CA SER A 150 5.24 -26.65 -45.55
C SER A 150 4.58 -28.02 -45.74
N ILE A 151 3.27 -28.06 -45.55
CA ILE A 151 2.44 -29.26 -45.75
C ILE A 151 1.54 -29.00 -46.97
N PRO A 152 1.66 -29.77 -48.06
CA PRO A 152 0.80 -29.59 -49.23
C PRO A 152 -0.70 -29.82 -48.89
N PRO A 153 -1.63 -29.12 -49.57
CA PRO A 153 -3.07 -29.34 -49.40
C PRO A 153 -3.47 -30.81 -49.64
N GLY A 154 -4.35 -31.35 -48.80
CA GLY A 154 -4.84 -32.73 -48.86
C GLY A 154 -3.91 -33.78 -48.24
N HIS A 155 -2.67 -33.43 -47.88
CA HIS A 155 -1.71 -34.38 -47.32
C HIS A 155 -1.75 -34.42 -45.79
N ILE A 156 -1.45 -35.61 -45.25
CA ILE A 156 -1.19 -35.85 -43.84
C ILE A 156 0.32 -36.07 -43.67
N LYS A 157 0.94 -35.35 -42.74
CA LYS A 157 2.34 -35.54 -42.37
C LYS A 157 2.49 -35.71 -40.87
N THR A 158 3.33 -36.65 -40.45
CA THR A 158 3.76 -36.81 -39.06
C THR A 158 5.00 -35.96 -38.82
N VAL A 159 4.93 -35.03 -37.89
CA VAL A 159 6.02 -34.14 -37.50
C VAL A 159 6.58 -34.62 -36.16
N TYR A 160 7.90 -34.68 -36.05
CA TYR A 160 8.60 -34.97 -34.80
C TYR A 160 9.34 -33.72 -34.36
N ILE A 161 9.24 -33.39 -33.08
CA ILE A 161 9.88 -32.22 -32.48
C ILE A 161 10.75 -32.73 -31.35
N ARG A 162 12.03 -32.39 -31.36
CA ARG A 162 12.95 -32.63 -30.25
C ARG A 162 13.21 -31.32 -29.54
N ILE A 163 13.05 -31.30 -28.24
CA ILE A 163 13.33 -30.14 -27.39
C ILE A 163 14.30 -30.54 -26.28
N GLN A 164 15.38 -29.77 -26.12
CA GLN A 164 16.39 -30.00 -25.09
C GLN A 164 16.82 -28.68 -24.44
N ASP A 165 16.07 -28.24 -23.44
CA ASP A 165 16.37 -26.99 -22.73
C ASP A 165 16.37 -27.23 -21.22
N GLU A 166 17.48 -26.87 -20.57
CA GLU A 166 17.65 -26.99 -19.11
C GLU A 166 16.59 -26.21 -18.33
N GLY A 167 15.96 -25.21 -18.96
CA GLY A 167 14.94 -24.36 -18.36
C GLY A 167 13.50 -24.63 -18.76
N LEU A 168 13.23 -25.68 -19.55
CA LEU A 168 11.90 -25.89 -20.10
C LEU A 168 10.89 -26.25 -19.01
N THR A 169 9.97 -25.33 -18.74
CA THR A 169 8.84 -25.61 -17.84
C THR A 169 7.56 -25.85 -18.59
N LEU A 170 7.41 -25.42 -19.85
CA LEU A 170 6.16 -25.60 -20.60
C LEU A 170 6.52 -25.83 -22.07
N PHE A 171 5.68 -26.57 -22.79
CA PHE A 171 5.81 -26.80 -24.24
C PHE A 171 4.82 -25.94 -25.03
N PRO A 172 4.95 -24.60 -25.07
CA PRO A 172 4.04 -23.82 -25.85
C PRO A 172 4.49 -23.88 -27.30
N SER A 173 3.59 -24.38 -28.12
CA SER A 173 3.76 -24.55 -29.54
C SER A 173 2.42 -24.22 -30.16
N ASN A 174 2.36 -23.07 -30.82
CA ASN A 174 1.18 -22.70 -31.58
C ASN A 174 1.56 -22.72 -33.06
N LEU A 175 0.65 -23.23 -33.87
CA LEU A 175 0.73 -23.09 -35.31
C LEU A 175 -0.02 -21.82 -35.71
N PHE A 176 0.70 -20.88 -36.32
CA PHE A 176 0.16 -19.63 -36.81
C PHE A 176 0.05 -19.65 -38.34
N ASN A 177 -1.02 -19.04 -38.82
CA ASN A 177 -1.10 -18.60 -40.20
C ASN A 177 -0.16 -17.40 -40.42
N GLN A 178 0.46 -17.26 -41.60
CA GLN A 178 1.34 -16.13 -41.95
C GLN A 178 0.70 -14.76 -41.68
N ASN A 179 -0.62 -14.64 -41.86
CA ASN A 179 -1.35 -13.39 -41.60
C ASN A 179 -1.58 -13.08 -40.10
N SER A 180 -1.19 -13.98 -39.20
CA SER A 180 -1.52 -13.91 -37.76
C SER A 180 -0.37 -13.44 -36.87
N ILE A 181 0.76 -12.99 -37.43
CA ILE A 181 1.91 -12.44 -36.69
C ILE A 181 1.47 -11.27 -35.79
N GLN A 182 0.50 -10.46 -36.23
CA GLN A 182 -0.10 -9.39 -35.41
C GLN A 182 -0.78 -9.88 -34.11
N SER A 183 -1.07 -11.17 -33.97
CA SER A 183 -1.59 -11.72 -32.71
C SER A 183 -0.49 -11.89 -31.65
N LEU A 184 0.79 -12.04 -32.05
CA LEU A 184 1.93 -12.07 -31.13
C LEU A 184 2.20 -10.70 -30.50
N SER A 185 1.95 -9.61 -31.23
CA SER A 185 2.12 -8.24 -30.71
C SER A 185 1.11 -7.85 -29.62
N LYS A 186 -0.01 -8.57 -29.49
CA LYS A 186 -0.94 -8.37 -28.36
C LYS A 186 -0.29 -8.72 -27.01
N TYR A 187 0.56 -9.74 -26.97
CA TYR A 187 1.24 -10.14 -25.74
C TYR A 187 2.31 -9.13 -25.31
N SER A 188 3.04 -8.53 -26.27
CA SER A 188 4.00 -7.47 -25.98
C SER A 188 3.31 -6.19 -25.49
N MET A 189 2.14 -5.84 -26.04
CA MET A 189 1.36 -4.69 -25.57
C MET A 189 0.94 -4.85 -24.10
N ILE A 190 0.51 -6.05 -23.70
CA ILE A 190 0.16 -6.35 -22.30
C ILE A 190 1.38 -6.20 -21.39
N LEU A 191 2.53 -6.75 -21.77
CA LEU A 191 3.79 -6.59 -21.02
C LEU A 191 4.17 -5.12 -20.84
N ASN A 192 4.00 -4.29 -21.86
CA ASN A 192 4.30 -2.85 -21.79
C ASN A 192 3.37 -2.10 -20.82
N VAL A 193 2.07 -2.45 -20.81
CA VAL A 193 1.12 -1.91 -19.83
C VAL A 193 1.52 -2.31 -18.41
N ILE A 194 1.89 -3.59 -18.21
CA ILE A 194 2.36 -4.09 -16.91
C ILE A 194 3.61 -3.34 -16.45
N LEU A 195 4.57 -3.14 -17.34
CA LEU A 195 5.79 -2.37 -17.05
C LEU A 195 5.46 -0.94 -16.63
N GLY A 196 4.55 -0.26 -17.35
CA GLY A 196 4.09 1.09 -17.00
C GLY A 196 3.45 1.16 -15.62
N ILE A 197 2.62 0.18 -15.26
CA ILE A 197 2.00 0.07 -13.93
C ILE A 197 3.07 -0.11 -12.84
N ILE A 198 4.08 -0.95 -13.06
CA ILE A 198 5.16 -1.17 -12.09
C ILE A 198 5.99 0.10 -11.88
N ILE A 199 6.35 0.80 -12.97
CA ILE A 199 7.11 2.05 -12.90
C ILE A 199 6.32 3.13 -12.15
N PHE A 200 5.02 3.25 -12.41
CA PHE A 200 4.15 4.16 -11.67
C PHE A 200 4.19 3.86 -10.17
N PHE A 201 4.04 2.58 -9.77
CA PHE A 201 4.10 2.21 -8.37
C PHE A 201 5.50 2.40 -7.77
N PHE A 202 6.56 2.21 -8.54
CA PHE A 202 7.93 2.48 -8.08
C PHE A 202 8.10 3.95 -7.70
N ILE A 203 7.67 4.87 -8.57
CA ILE A 203 7.72 6.32 -8.32
C ILE A 203 6.85 6.68 -7.11
N TYR A 204 5.62 6.18 -7.06
CA TYR A 204 4.71 6.42 -5.93
C TYR A 204 5.33 5.99 -4.59
N ASN A 205 5.90 4.79 -4.51
CA ASN A 205 6.54 4.29 -3.29
C ASN A 205 7.82 5.07 -2.93
N LEU A 206 8.56 5.55 -3.93
CA LEU A 206 9.71 6.41 -3.69
C LEU A 206 9.29 7.77 -3.10
N MET A 207 8.18 8.35 -3.58
CA MET A 207 7.59 9.56 -2.99
C MET A 207 7.09 9.32 -1.56
N LEU A 208 6.48 8.16 -1.29
CA LEU A 208 6.11 7.79 0.08
C LEU A 208 7.34 7.65 0.98
N PHE A 209 8.43 7.07 0.48
CA PHE A 209 9.68 6.99 1.21
C PHE A 209 10.25 8.39 1.53
N THR A 210 10.26 9.32 0.58
CA THR A 210 10.78 10.68 0.85
C THR A 210 9.91 11.44 1.84
N SER A 211 8.59 11.23 1.82
CA SER A 211 7.63 11.85 2.75
C SER A 211 7.69 11.26 4.16
N LEU A 212 7.69 9.92 4.27
CA LEU A 212 7.52 9.22 5.55
C LEU A 212 8.84 8.74 6.16
N ARG A 213 9.92 8.69 5.37
CA ARG A 213 11.26 8.16 5.74
C ARG A 213 11.24 6.75 6.34
N ASP A 214 10.22 5.96 6.02
CA ASP A 214 10.09 4.58 6.48
C ASP A 214 10.77 3.60 5.51
N LYS A 215 11.71 2.80 6.03
CA LYS A 215 12.55 1.88 5.24
C LYS A 215 11.73 0.82 4.50
N VAL A 216 10.52 0.50 4.98
CA VAL A 216 9.61 -0.44 4.30
C VAL A 216 9.34 -0.01 2.86
N PHE A 217 9.10 1.29 2.60
CA PHE A 217 8.88 1.81 1.25
C PHE A 217 10.13 1.74 0.38
N LEU A 218 11.31 2.01 0.95
CA LEU A 218 12.57 1.89 0.23
C LEU A 218 12.83 0.44 -0.23
N TYR A 219 12.65 -0.53 0.66
CA TYR A 219 12.83 -1.93 0.31
C TYR A 219 11.77 -2.41 -0.70
N TYR A 220 10.53 -1.94 -0.58
CA TYR A 220 9.49 -2.25 -1.55
C TYR A 220 9.74 -1.60 -2.93
N SER A 221 10.26 -0.37 -2.98
CA SER A 221 10.77 0.21 -4.24
C SER A 221 11.88 -0.66 -4.85
N GLY A 222 12.74 -1.25 -4.02
CA GLY A 222 13.71 -2.27 -4.42
C GLY A 222 13.05 -3.49 -5.08
N VAL A 223 11.99 -4.03 -4.48
CA VAL A 223 11.20 -5.13 -5.07
C VAL A 223 10.69 -4.73 -6.46
N LEU A 224 10.06 -3.56 -6.57
CA LEU A 224 9.47 -3.09 -7.83
C LEU A 224 10.53 -2.92 -8.94
N ILE A 225 11.69 -2.32 -8.62
CA ILE A 225 12.73 -2.14 -9.63
C ILE A 225 13.33 -3.49 -10.06
N SER A 226 13.47 -4.46 -9.16
CA SER A 226 13.92 -5.81 -9.54
C SER A 226 12.93 -6.52 -10.47
N GLU A 227 11.62 -6.30 -10.29
CA GLU A 227 10.60 -6.83 -11.22
C GLU A 227 10.68 -6.15 -12.59
N VAL A 228 10.93 -4.84 -12.64
CA VAL A 228 11.22 -4.12 -13.90
C VAL A 228 12.39 -4.77 -14.62
N PHE A 229 13.51 -5.03 -13.92
CA PHE A 229 14.66 -5.70 -14.51
C PHE A 229 14.29 -7.08 -15.07
N ILE A 230 13.56 -7.90 -14.33
CA ILE A 230 13.12 -9.23 -14.77
C ILE A 230 12.30 -9.15 -16.07
N LEU A 231 11.41 -8.17 -16.19
CA LEU A 231 10.62 -7.96 -17.41
C LEU A 231 11.47 -7.42 -18.57
N LEU A 232 12.39 -6.50 -18.31
CA LEU A 232 13.29 -5.95 -19.33
C LEU A 232 14.25 -7.01 -19.89
N LEU A 233 14.65 -8.01 -19.09
CA LEU A 233 15.45 -9.14 -19.57
C LEU A 233 14.78 -9.87 -20.74
N LEU A 234 13.43 -9.90 -20.82
CA LEU A 234 12.70 -10.54 -21.92
C LEU A 234 12.95 -9.88 -23.29
N TRP A 235 13.33 -8.60 -23.30
CA TRP A 235 13.56 -7.81 -24.52
C TRP A 235 15.04 -7.80 -24.93
N ILE A 236 15.95 -8.26 -24.08
CA ILE A 236 17.40 -8.26 -24.38
C ILE A 236 17.74 -9.04 -25.65
N PRO A 237 17.18 -10.24 -25.93
CA PRO A 237 17.49 -10.98 -27.16
C PRO A 237 17.11 -10.26 -28.45
N GLU A 238 16.21 -9.27 -28.38
CA GLU A 238 15.79 -8.44 -29.51
C GLU A 238 16.78 -7.29 -29.74
N ILE A 239 17.29 -6.69 -28.65
CA ILE A 239 18.25 -5.57 -28.70
C ILE A 239 19.68 -6.07 -28.98
N LYS A 240 20.06 -7.19 -28.38
CA LYS A 240 21.39 -7.81 -28.50
C LYS A 240 21.26 -9.33 -28.66
N PRO A 241 21.06 -9.82 -29.90
CA PRO A 241 20.94 -11.25 -30.19
C PRO A 241 22.18 -12.08 -29.85
N GLU A 242 23.33 -11.44 -29.65
CA GLU A 242 24.59 -12.06 -29.24
C GLU A 242 24.56 -12.58 -27.79
N ILE A 243 23.68 -12.05 -26.95
CA ILE A 243 23.52 -12.51 -25.58
C ILE A 243 22.80 -13.85 -25.61
N THR A 244 23.53 -14.92 -25.29
CA THR A 244 23.02 -16.29 -25.23
C THR A 244 21.86 -16.42 -24.22
N VAL A 245 20.90 -17.32 -24.49
CA VAL A 245 19.82 -17.66 -23.53
C VAL A 245 20.37 -18.12 -22.18
N TRP A 246 21.57 -18.71 -22.16
CA TRP A 246 22.29 -19.04 -20.93
C TRP A 246 22.43 -17.84 -19.98
N TRP A 247 22.96 -16.71 -20.45
CA TRP A 247 23.12 -15.50 -19.62
C TRP A 247 21.77 -14.96 -19.15
N MET A 248 20.77 -14.99 -20.02
CA MET A 248 19.44 -14.49 -19.70
C MET A 248 18.77 -15.30 -18.59
N ASN A 249 18.78 -16.62 -18.71
CA ASN A 249 18.26 -17.54 -17.70
C ASN A 249 18.96 -17.36 -16.35
N ARG A 250 20.30 -17.16 -16.37
CA ARG A 250 21.13 -16.92 -15.19
C ARG A 250 20.81 -15.62 -14.48
N MET A 251 20.72 -14.53 -15.24
CA MET A 251 20.35 -13.23 -14.72
C MET A 251 18.93 -13.24 -14.17
N GLN A 252 17.97 -13.82 -14.90
CA GLN A 252 16.58 -13.85 -14.47
C GLN A 252 16.40 -14.60 -13.14
N GLY A 253 17.03 -15.77 -12.98
CA GLY A 253 17.00 -16.51 -11.73
C GLY A 253 17.69 -15.79 -10.56
N ALA A 254 18.83 -15.14 -10.81
CA ALA A 254 19.50 -14.32 -9.82
C ALA A 254 18.60 -13.16 -9.36
N PHE A 255 17.91 -12.48 -10.29
CA PHE A 255 16.97 -11.41 -9.95
C PHE A 255 15.72 -11.92 -9.20
N TYR A 256 15.22 -13.13 -9.46
CA TYR A 256 14.15 -13.72 -8.63
C TYR A 256 14.60 -13.95 -7.18
N LEU A 257 15.84 -14.40 -6.97
CA LEU A 257 16.40 -14.55 -5.63
C LEU A 257 16.64 -13.20 -4.95
N ILE A 258 17.16 -12.21 -5.67
CA ILE A 258 17.31 -10.83 -5.18
C ILE A 258 15.94 -10.24 -4.80
N ASN A 259 14.90 -10.48 -5.60
CA ASN A 259 13.54 -10.07 -5.29
C ASN A 259 13.07 -10.72 -3.97
N GLY A 260 13.28 -12.03 -3.79
CA GLY A 260 13.00 -12.72 -2.52
C GLY A 260 13.76 -12.14 -1.32
N ILE A 261 15.02 -11.77 -1.49
CA ILE A 261 15.83 -11.09 -0.46
C ILE A 261 15.21 -9.72 -0.10
N LEU A 262 14.80 -8.93 -1.09
CA LEU A 262 14.19 -7.62 -0.87
C LEU A 262 12.86 -7.74 -0.13
N TRP A 263 12.05 -8.75 -0.45
CA TRP A 263 10.85 -9.08 0.31
C TRP A 263 11.14 -9.45 1.76
N LEU A 264 12.21 -10.20 2.00
CA LEU A 264 12.64 -10.51 3.35
C LEU A 264 13.04 -9.24 4.13
N LEU A 265 13.69 -8.27 3.48
CA LEU A 265 14.00 -6.97 4.08
C LEU A 265 12.74 -6.14 4.38
N VAL A 266 11.73 -6.18 3.50
CA VAL A 266 10.41 -5.56 3.75
C VAL A 266 9.76 -6.12 5.01
N ILE A 267 9.71 -7.46 5.14
CA ILE A 267 9.17 -8.14 6.31
C ILE A 267 9.93 -7.74 7.56
N ARG A 268 11.25 -7.83 7.51
CA ARG A 268 12.11 -7.51 8.65
C ARG A 268 11.91 -6.06 9.12
N ALA A 269 11.86 -5.11 8.19
CA ALA A 269 11.63 -3.69 8.50
C ALA A 269 10.26 -3.44 9.11
N PHE A 270 9.24 -4.18 8.67
CA PHE A 270 7.89 -4.10 9.23
C PHE A 270 7.85 -4.69 10.66
N PHE A 271 8.42 -5.89 10.86
CA PHE A 271 8.35 -6.62 12.12
C PHE A 271 9.28 -6.11 13.23
N GLN A 272 10.36 -5.39 12.89
CA GLN A 272 11.17 -4.71 13.90
C GLN A 272 10.37 -3.71 14.74
N LYS A 273 9.25 -3.19 14.21
CA LYS A 273 8.35 -2.29 14.94
C LYS A 273 7.42 -3.03 15.92
N THR A 274 7.26 -4.35 15.79
CA THR A 274 6.18 -5.12 16.44
C THR A 274 6.72 -6.17 17.41
N GLN A 275 7.52 -5.79 18.42
CA GLN A 275 7.91 -6.61 19.61
C GLN A 275 8.47 -8.05 19.40
N PHE A 276 8.50 -8.61 18.17
CA PHE A 276 9.00 -9.95 17.83
C PHE A 276 10.51 -9.90 17.51
N SER A 277 11.34 -9.46 18.44
CA SER A 277 12.68 -8.95 18.07
C SER A 277 13.84 -9.95 18.11
N GLY A 278 13.72 -11.09 18.81
CA GLY A 278 14.88 -11.95 19.06
C GLY A 278 15.08 -13.11 18.06
N ARG A 279 14.24 -14.15 18.19
CA ARG A 279 14.41 -15.42 17.46
C ARG A 279 14.03 -15.32 15.98
N VAL A 280 12.96 -14.58 15.69
CA VAL A 280 12.47 -14.40 14.31
C VAL A 280 13.52 -13.65 13.47
N ASP A 281 14.13 -12.59 14.00
CA ASP A 281 15.17 -11.85 13.28
C ASP A 281 16.38 -12.73 12.93
N LYS A 282 16.81 -13.62 13.85
CA LYS A 282 17.89 -14.59 13.59
C LYS A 282 17.53 -15.57 12.47
N ILE A 283 16.30 -16.10 12.45
CA ILE A 283 15.84 -17.00 11.39
C ILE A 283 15.82 -16.27 10.04
N LEU A 284 15.31 -15.03 10.02
CA LEU A 284 15.31 -14.19 8.81
C LEU A 284 16.74 -13.93 8.31
N LEU A 285 17.70 -13.68 9.20
CA LEU A 285 19.11 -13.46 8.82
C LEU A 285 19.78 -14.72 8.27
N VAL A 286 19.54 -15.89 8.86
CA VAL A 286 20.05 -17.17 8.31
C VAL A 286 19.48 -17.38 6.91
N PHE A 287 18.18 -17.17 6.73
CA PHE A 287 17.53 -17.33 5.43
C PHE A 287 18.05 -16.31 4.39
N PHE A 288 18.29 -15.07 4.80
CA PHE A 288 18.95 -14.05 3.97
C PHE A 288 20.33 -14.51 3.49
N SER A 289 21.17 -15.03 4.39
CA SER A 289 22.50 -15.56 4.03
C SER A 289 22.40 -16.74 3.06
N THR A 290 21.44 -17.65 3.26
CA THR A 290 21.20 -18.78 2.36
C THR A 290 20.78 -18.31 0.96
N MET A 291 19.84 -17.36 0.86
CA MET A 291 19.42 -16.80 -0.42
C MET A 291 20.58 -16.10 -1.13
N LEU A 292 21.42 -15.35 -0.40
CA LEU A 292 22.58 -14.68 -0.95
C LEU A 292 23.59 -15.69 -1.54
N ILE A 293 23.85 -16.79 -0.83
CA ILE A 293 24.70 -17.88 -1.33
C ILE A 293 24.10 -18.49 -2.61
N LEU A 294 22.78 -18.73 -2.64
CA LEU A 294 22.10 -19.27 -3.83
C LEU A 294 22.23 -18.36 -5.05
N VAL A 295 22.25 -17.03 -4.89
CA VAL A 295 22.49 -16.08 -6.00
C VAL A 295 23.85 -16.34 -6.64
N PHE A 296 24.90 -16.52 -5.83
CA PHE A 296 26.24 -16.81 -6.35
C PHE A 296 26.35 -18.22 -6.96
N LEU A 297 25.69 -19.21 -6.37
CA LEU A 297 25.63 -20.57 -6.91
C LEU A 297 24.89 -20.63 -8.25
N TYR A 298 23.97 -19.70 -8.50
CA TYR A 298 23.26 -19.56 -9.78
C TYR A 298 24.21 -19.42 -10.96
N PHE A 299 25.41 -18.86 -10.79
CA PHE A 299 26.38 -18.70 -11.87
C PHE A 299 27.36 -19.87 -11.99
N LYS A 300 27.38 -20.81 -11.04
CA LYS A 300 28.39 -21.90 -11.00
C LYS A 300 27.83 -23.29 -11.27
N LEU A 301 26.59 -23.57 -10.87
CA LEU A 301 25.99 -24.90 -10.95
C LEU A 301 25.10 -25.08 -12.20
N PRO A 302 24.70 -26.31 -12.57
CA PRO A 302 23.74 -26.55 -13.67
C PRO A 302 22.40 -25.83 -13.43
N TYR A 303 21.80 -25.27 -14.48
CA TYR A 303 20.64 -24.37 -14.33
C TYR A 303 19.46 -25.05 -13.64
N HIS A 304 19.11 -26.27 -14.06
CA HIS A 304 17.98 -27.03 -13.53
C HIS A 304 18.10 -27.29 -12.01
N MET A 305 19.31 -27.55 -11.50
CA MET A 305 19.55 -27.78 -10.07
C MET A 305 19.31 -26.50 -9.28
N VAL A 306 19.90 -25.39 -9.74
CA VAL A 306 19.77 -24.12 -9.01
C VAL A 306 18.35 -23.57 -9.12
N ALA A 307 17.71 -23.64 -10.28
CA ALA A 307 16.33 -23.22 -10.48
C ALA A 307 15.36 -23.95 -9.53
N LYS A 308 15.50 -25.28 -9.38
CA LYS A 308 14.75 -26.06 -8.38
C LYS A 308 15.03 -25.60 -6.96
N SER A 309 16.30 -25.45 -6.58
CA SER A 309 16.68 -25.02 -5.23
C SER A 309 16.17 -23.61 -4.90
N ALA A 310 16.21 -22.69 -5.88
CA ALA A 310 15.68 -21.34 -5.76
C ALA A 310 14.16 -21.35 -5.60
N ALA A 311 13.44 -22.14 -6.39
CA ALA A 311 12.00 -22.31 -6.26
C ALA A 311 11.62 -22.85 -4.87
N TYR A 312 12.33 -23.87 -4.36
CA TYR A 312 12.09 -24.38 -3.00
C TYR A 312 12.38 -23.34 -1.92
N ALA A 313 13.48 -22.59 -2.05
CA ALA A 313 13.79 -21.52 -1.11
C ALA A 313 12.67 -20.47 -1.10
N LEU A 314 12.19 -20.03 -2.26
CA LEU A 314 11.10 -19.05 -2.34
C LEU A 314 9.75 -19.59 -1.80
N VAL A 315 9.47 -20.88 -1.94
CA VAL A 315 8.32 -21.53 -1.27
C VAL A 315 8.48 -21.49 0.25
N VAL A 316 9.66 -21.80 0.79
CA VAL A 316 9.94 -21.68 2.23
C VAL A 316 9.73 -20.24 2.71
N LEU A 317 10.16 -19.25 1.93
CA LEU A 317 9.93 -17.83 2.21
C LEU A 317 8.43 -17.50 2.25
N ALA A 318 7.64 -17.98 1.28
CA ALA A 318 6.19 -17.80 1.25
C ALA A 318 5.50 -18.43 2.47
N VAL A 319 5.88 -19.64 2.86
CA VAL A 319 5.34 -20.32 4.06
C VAL A 319 5.73 -19.57 5.34
N MET A 320 6.97 -19.08 5.42
CA MET A 320 7.42 -18.28 6.55
C MET A 320 6.64 -16.96 6.65
N MET A 321 6.40 -16.27 5.53
CA MET A 321 5.54 -15.09 5.46
C MET A 321 4.14 -15.39 6.00
N LEU A 322 3.50 -16.44 5.49
CA LEU A 322 2.16 -16.84 5.90
C LEU A 322 2.11 -17.16 7.40
N SER A 323 3.12 -17.85 7.92
CA SER A 323 3.22 -18.20 9.34
C SER A 323 3.36 -16.95 10.23
N LEU A 324 4.23 -16.00 9.85
CA LEU A 324 4.41 -14.75 10.59
C LEU A 324 3.14 -13.89 10.56
N SER A 325 2.45 -13.84 9.42
CA SER A 325 1.18 -13.13 9.28
C SER A 325 0.08 -13.71 10.17
N LEU A 326 -0.06 -15.05 10.19
CA LEU A 326 -1.03 -15.73 11.05
C LEU A 326 -0.72 -15.51 12.54
N LEU A 327 0.54 -15.65 12.95
CA LEU A 327 0.96 -15.41 14.33
C LEU A 327 0.68 -13.97 14.79
N SER A 328 0.86 -13.00 13.90
CA SER A 328 0.58 -11.59 14.17
C SER A 328 -0.90 -11.34 14.38
N TRP A 329 -1.73 -11.98 13.56
CA TRP A 329 -3.19 -11.93 13.70
C TRP A 329 -3.64 -12.54 15.03
N MET A 330 -3.13 -13.73 15.37
CA MET A 330 -3.48 -14.43 16.60
C MET A 330 -3.13 -13.62 17.86
N LYS A 331 -2.06 -12.84 17.82
CA LYS A 331 -1.67 -11.94 18.93
C LYS A 331 -2.48 -10.64 19.00
N GLY A 332 -3.46 -10.44 18.12
CA GLY A 332 -4.38 -9.30 18.20
C GLY A 332 -3.77 -7.94 17.85
N LEU A 333 -2.59 -7.92 17.21
CA LEU A 333 -1.92 -6.70 16.77
C LEU A 333 -2.76 -6.01 15.68
N THR A 334 -3.63 -5.08 16.07
CA THR A 334 -4.54 -4.34 15.17
C THR A 334 -3.77 -3.61 14.07
N ALA A 335 -2.64 -3.00 14.43
CA ALA A 335 -1.75 -2.29 13.51
C ALA A 335 -1.13 -3.18 12.40
N THR A 336 -1.19 -4.50 12.51
CA THR A 336 -0.60 -5.42 11.53
C THR A 336 -1.62 -6.16 10.67
N ARG A 337 -2.93 -5.96 10.88
CA ARG A 337 -3.98 -6.77 10.23
C ARG A 337 -3.98 -6.62 8.72
N PHE A 338 -3.97 -5.39 8.22
CA PHE A 338 -3.92 -5.12 6.78
C PHE A 338 -2.64 -5.64 6.14
N PHE A 339 -1.48 -5.36 6.75
CA PHE A 339 -0.21 -5.91 6.28
C PHE A 339 -0.22 -7.44 6.24
N SER A 340 -0.69 -8.10 7.30
CA SER A 340 -0.78 -9.56 7.37
C SER A 340 -1.71 -10.15 6.32
N MET A 341 -2.81 -9.45 5.99
CA MET A 341 -3.73 -9.87 4.93
C MET A 341 -3.10 -9.74 3.53
N GLY A 342 -2.36 -8.65 3.28
CA GLY A 342 -1.58 -8.50 2.05
C GLY A 342 -0.49 -9.56 1.90
N MET A 343 0.25 -9.84 2.98
CA MET A 343 1.29 -10.87 3.00
C MET A 343 0.73 -12.28 2.79
N LEU A 344 -0.47 -12.58 3.29
CA LEU A 344 -1.14 -13.86 3.07
C LEU A 344 -1.50 -14.05 1.58
N LEU A 345 -2.06 -13.03 0.94
CA LEU A 345 -2.39 -13.07 -0.50
C LEU A 345 -1.14 -13.19 -1.37
N LEU A 346 -0.07 -12.51 -0.97
CA LEU A 346 1.23 -12.62 -1.64
C LEU A 346 1.80 -14.03 -1.51
N ALA A 347 1.81 -14.62 -0.31
CA ALA A 347 2.30 -15.97 -0.08
C ALA A 347 1.52 -17.01 -0.90
N LEU A 348 0.19 -16.91 -0.96
CA LEU A 348 -0.65 -17.80 -1.79
C LEU A 348 -0.34 -17.64 -3.28
N SER A 349 -0.16 -16.42 -3.76
CA SER A 349 0.18 -16.13 -5.16
C SER A 349 1.53 -16.74 -5.53
N TRP A 350 2.52 -16.58 -4.66
CA TRP A 350 3.85 -17.16 -4.81
C TRP A 350 3.83 -18.68 -4.83
N CYS A 351 3.09 -19.32 -3.91
CA CYS A 351 2.88 -20.76 -3.96
C CYS A 351 2.34 -21.20 -5.33
N GLY A 352 1.35 -20.49 -5.88
CA GLY A 352 0.82 -20.78 -7.23
C GLY A 352 1.88 -20.63 -8.33
N LEU A 353 2.65 -19.54 -8.33
CA LEU A 353 3.72 -19.30 -9.30
C LEU A 353 4.84 -20.35 -9.21
N TYR A 354 5.23 -20.76 -8.00
CA TYR A 354 6.27 -21.78 -7.81
C TYR A 354 5.77 -23.19 -8.10
N CYS A 355 4.49 -23.49 -7.83
CA CYS A 355 3.87 -24.72 -8.32
C CYS A 355 3.90 -24.80 -9.84
N ASN A 356 3.73 -23.68 -10.55
CA ASN A 356 3.91 -23.62 -12.00
C ASN A 356 5.38 -23.83 -12.41
N LEU A 357 6.33 -23.19 -11.72
CA LEU A 357 7.76 -23.36 -12.00
C LEU A 357 8.26 -24.80 -11.73
N LEU A 358 7.70 -25.50 -10.76
CA LEU A 358 8.07 -26.88 -10.42
C LEU A 358 7.30 -27.93 -11.22
N GLY A 359 6.35 -27.51 -12.06
CA GLY A 359 5.55 -28.38 -12.92
C GLY A 359 4.43 -29.16 -12.27
N TYR A 360 3.89 -28.64 -11.17
CA TYR A 360 2.66 -29.16 -10.56
C TYR A 360 1.39 -28.54 -11.15
N ILE A 361 1.48 -27.31 -11.65
CA ILE A 361 0.38 -26.58 -12.28
C ILE A 361 0.88 -26.02 -13.62
N SER A 362 -0.02 -25.83 -14.58
CA SER A 362 0.29 -25.21 -15.86
C SER A 362 -0.54 -23.95 -16.05
N LEU A 363 0.10 -22.80 -15.87
CA LEU A 363 -0.50 -21.48 -16.10
C LEU A 363 -0.20 -21.02 -17.53
N SER A 364 -1.21 -20.45 -18.20
CA SER A 364 -0.99 -19.73 -19.45
C SER A 364 -0.12 -18.48 -19.20
N PHE A 365 0.54 -17.98 -20.23
CA PHE A 365 1.32 -16.75 -20.16
C PHE A 365 0.51 -15.58 -19.57
N LEU A 366 -0.76 -15.44 -19.99
CA LEU A 366 -1.63 -14.38 -19.49
C LEU A 366 -1.95 -14.59 -18.00
N ASN A 367 -2.33 -15.80 -17.58
CA ASN A 367 -2.64 -16.09 -16.19
C ASN A 367 -1.43 -15.85 -15.28
N PHE A 368 -0.25 -16.26 -15.73
CA PHE A 368 1.00 -16.10 -15.00
C PHE A 368 1.34 -14.61 -14.76
N ASN A 369 1.23 -13.77 -15.79
CA ASN A 369 1.50 -12.33 -15.65
C ASN A 369 0.36 -11.59 -14.92
N MET A 370 -0.89 -12.02 -15.04
CA MET A 370 -2.01 -11.45 -14.29
C MET A 370 -1.86 -11.68 -12.78
N ILE A 371 -1.40 -12.87 -12.36
CA ILE A 371 -1.07 -13.14 -10.95
C ILE A 371 0.01 -12.16 -10.47
N ARG A 372 1.02 -11.87 -11.29
CA ARG A 372 2.06 -10.89 -10.96
C ARG A 372 1.51 -9.48 -10.80
N VAL A 373 0.65 -9.01 -11.70
CA VAL A 373 0.04 -7.67 -11.58
C VAL A 373 -0.84 -7.60 -10.34
N PHE A 374 -1.67 -8.62 -10.13
CA PHE A 374 -2.54 -8.72 -8.98
C PHE A 374 -1.74 -8.63 -7.68
N GLN A 375 -0.60 -9.32 -7.58
CA GLN A 375 0.26 -9.27 -6.38
C GLN A 375 0.74 -7.84 -6.06
N LEU A 376 1.08 -7.06 -7.10
CA LEU A 376 1.63 -5.71 -6.95
C LEU A 376 0.58 -4.72 -6.45
N VAL A 377 -0.62 -4.79 -7.02
CA VAL A 377 -1.76 -3.95 -6.64
C VAL A 377 -2.21 -4.27 -5.22
N VAL A 378 -2.33 -5.56 -4.90
CA VAL A 378 -2.74 -6.04 -3.58
C VAL A 378 -1.79 -5.54 -2.50
N VAL A 379 -0.48 -5.71 -2.67
CA VAL A 379 0.49 -5.28 -1.67
C VAL A 379 0.42 -3.77 -1.46
N LEU A 380 0.33 -3.00 -2.55
CA LEU A 380 0.23 -1.55 -2.45
C LEU A 380 -0.99 -1.12 -1.63
N LEU A 381 -2.17 -1.67 -1.92
CA LEU A 381 -3.40 -1.36 -1.20
C LEU A 381 -3.23 -1.63 0.30
N PHE A 382 -2.62 -2.77 0.65
CA PHE A 382 -2.38 -3.12 2.04
C PHE A 382 -1.34 -2.23 2.72
N PHE A 383 -0.31 -1.76 2.01
CA PHE A 383 0.58 -0.72 2.53
C PHE A 383 -0.14 0.61 2.75
N SER A 384 -1.00 1.04 1.82
CA SER A 384 -1.80 2.26 1.98
C SER A 384 -2.74 2.17 3.19
N PHE A 385 -3.38 1.01 3.44
CA PHE A 385 -4.20 0.82 4.63
C PHE A 385 -3.38 0.79 5.93
N ALA A 386 -2.22 0.14 5.93
CA ALA A 386 -1.32 0.14 7.08
C ALA A 386 -0.84 1.57 7.44
N LEU A 387 -0.66 2.43 6.44
CA LEU A 387 -0.35 3.85 6.65
C LEU A 387 -1.51 4.62 7.27
N LEU A 388 -2.71 4.44 6.76
CA LEU A 388 -3.91 5.10 7.29
C LEU A 388 -4.10 4.76 8.77
N ASP A 389 -3.87 3.51 9.16
CA ASP A 389 -3.95 3.10 10.57
C ASP A 389 -2.88 3.77 11.44
N ASN A 390 -1.63 3.83 10.96
CA ASN A 390 -0.55 4.51 11.68
C ASN A 390 -0.80 6.02 11.82
N TYR A 391 -1.33 6.66 10.78
CA TYR A 391 -1.70 8.07 10.81
C TYR A 391 -2.80 8.33 11.83
N LYS A 392 -3.89 7.56 11.80
CA LYS A 392 -4.98 7.67 12.78
C LYS A 392 -4.50 7.47 14.22
N LEU A 393 -3.58 6.52 14.44
CA LEU A 393 -3.00 6.30 15.76
C LEU A 393 -2.14 7.48 16.22
N ALA A 394 -1.35 8.07 15.33
CA ALA A 394 -0.55 9.25 15.64
C ALA A 394 -1.43 10.48 15.93
N GLU A 395 -2.47 10.68 15.13
CA GLU A 395 -3.47 11.74 15.29
C GLU A 395 -4.19 11.61 16.64
N ASN A 396 -4.68 10.43 17.00
CA ASN A 396 -5.34 10.18 18.28
C ASN A 396 -4.42 10.44 19.48
N LYS A 397 -3.15 10.06 19.39
CA LYS A 397 -2.16 10.35 20.45
C LYS A 397 -1.93 11.85 20.59
N MET A 398 -1.78 12.56 19.48
CA MET A 398 -1.59 14.01 19.47
C MET A 398 -2.80 14.72 20.07
N TRP A 399 -4.02 14.29 19.70
CA TRP A 399 -5.26 14.82 20.24
C TRP A 399 -5.36 14.61 21.76
N LEU A 400 -5.05 13.40 22.24
CA LEU A 400 -5.03 13.10 23.69
C LEU A 400 -4.01 13.98 24.43
N HIS A 401 -2.80 14.15 23.89
CA HIS A 401 -1.79 15.02 24.50
C HIS A 401 -2.24 16.49 24.55
N MET A 402 -2.89 16.97 23.50
CA MET A 402 -3.41 18.34 23.46
C MET A 402 -4.54 18.54 24.48
N GLN A 403 -5.43 17.55 24.63
CA GLN A 403 -6.49 17.57 25.63
C GLN A 403 -5.92 17.58 27.07
N GLN A 404 -4.90 16.76 27.34
CA GLN A 404 -4.22 16.74 28.64
C GLN A 404 -3.50 18.06 28.94
N ALA A 405 -2.84 18.65 27.95
CA ALA A 405 -2.16 19.94 28.11
C ALA A 405 -3.15 21.07 28.42
N ASP A 406 -4.31 21.09 27.75
CA ASP A 406 -5.38 22.05 28.03
C ASP A 406 -5.93 21.89 29.45
N GLN A 407 -6.19 20.65 29.90
CA GLN A 407 -6.63 20.39 31.29
C GLN A 407 -5.60 20.85 32.32
N LEU A 408 -4.32 20.49 32.15
CA LEU A 408 -3.25 20.89 33.06
C LEU A 408 -3.09 22.41 33.13
N LYS A 409 -3.24 23.11 31.99
CA LYS A 409 -3.21 24.58 31.95
C LYS A 409 -4.35 25.17 32.78
N ASP A 410 -5.55 24.64 32.63
CA ASP A 410 -6.72 25.13 33.36
C ASP A 410 -6.61 24.85 34.87
N ASP A 411 -6.13 23.66 35.26
CA ASP A 411 -5.89 23.31 36.67
C ASP A 411 -4.78 24.17 37.29
N PHE A 412 -3.71 24.44 36.54
CA PHE A 412 -2.63 25.34 36.97
C PHE A 412 -3.16 26.76 37.22
N LEU A 413 -3.97 27.28 36.30
CA LEU A 413 -4.59 28.60 36.46
C LEU A 413 -5.53 28.65 37.65
N ALA A 414 -6.33 27.60 37.88
CA ALA A 414 -7.23 27.51 39.03
C ALA A 414 -6.48 27.52 40.37
N ASN A 415 -5.48 26.63 40.51
CA ASN A 415 -4.72 26.47 41.74
C ASN A 415 -3.85 27.69 42.04
N THR A 416 -3.09 28.18 41.05
CA THR A 416 -2.23 29.35 41.24
C THR A 416 -3.03 30.58 41.64
N SER A 417 -4.24 30.74 41.10
CA SER A 417 -5.10 31.86 41.46
C SER A 417 -5.58 31.79 42.91
N HIS A 418 -5.90 30.61 43.42
CA HIS A 418 -6.27 30.42 44.82
C HIS A 418 -5.09 30.72 45.76
N GLU A 419 -3.90 30.21 45.42
CA GLU A 419 -2.65 30.44 46.16
C GLU A 419 -2.21 31.91 46.14
N LEU A 420 -2.48 32.65 45.04
CA LEU A 420 -2.18 34.08 44.96
C LEU A 420 -3.23 34.95 45.67
N ARG A 421 -4.50 34.52 45.71
CA ARG A 421 -5.59 35.30 46.32
C ARG A 421 -5.38 35.50 47.83
N THR A 422 -5.00 34.45 48.54
CA THR A 422 -4.84 34.45 50.00
C THR A 422 -3.78 35.44 50.50
N PRO A 423 -2.51 35.42 50.05
CA PRO A 423 -1.51 36.38 50.50
C PRO A 423 -1.85 37.79 50.05
N LEU A 424 -2.47 37.96 48.88
CA LEU A 424 -2.85 39.27 48.37
C LEU A 424 -3.95 39.93 49.21
N HIS A 425 -4.95 39.17 49.64
CA HIS A 425 -5.95 39.67 50.60
C HIS A 425 -5.33 40.01 51.94
N GLY A 426 -4.34 39.23 52.40
CA GLY A 426 -3.58 39.54 53.60
C GLY A 426 -2.81 40.86 53.50
N ILE A 427 -2.11 41.09 52.38
CA ILE A 427 -1.37 42.34 52.13
C ILE A 427 -2.32 43.54 52.07
N ILE A 428 -3.45 43.40 51.36
CA ILE A 428 -4.48 44.45 51.30
C ILE A 428 -5.03 44.74 52.69
N GLY A 429 -5.45 43.72 53.43
CA GLY A 429 -6.05 43.89 54.77
C GLY A 429 -5.09 44.50 55.80
N LEU A 430 -3.83 44.07 55.82
CA LEU A 430 -2.80 44.67 56.68
C LEU A 430 -2.51 46.13 56.31
N SER A 431 -2.50 46.42 55.00
CA SER A 431 -2.28 47.79 54.51
C SER A 431 -3.46 48.70 54.86
N GLU A 432 -4.69 48.19 54.74
CA GLU A 432 -5.93 48.90 55.15
C GLU A 432 -5.96 49.15 56.67
N ASP A 433 -5.57 48.15 57.48
CA ASP A 433 -5.48 48.28 58.94
C ASP A 433 -4.45 49.34 59.35
N LEU A 434 -3.25 49.30 58.76
CA LEU A 434 -2.21 50.31 58.98
C LEU A 434 -2.65 51.72 58.60
N LEU A 435 -3.35 51.85 57.47
CA LEU A 435 -3.88 53.14 57.01
C LEU A 435 -4.98 53.67 57.95
N SER A 436 -5.81 52.79 58.51
CA SER A 436 -6.94 53.16 59.38
C SER A 436 -6.51 53.54 60.79
N LYS A 437 -5.58 52.80 61.42
CA LYS A 437 -5.16 53.00 62.82
C LYS A 437 -4.13 54.11 63.00
N SER A 438 -3.34 54.41 61.97
CA SER A 438 -2.14 55.25 62.08
C SER A 438 -2.24 56.57 61.31
N ARG A 439 -3.39 56.86 60.70
CA ARG A 439 -3.56 57.95 59.73
C ARG A 439 -3.18 59.32 60.27
N GLU A 440 -3.49 59.59 61.53
CA GLU A 440 -3.25 60.88 62.19
C GLU A 440 -1.80 61.05 62.68
N GLN A 441 -1.05 59.95 62.79
CA GLN A 441 0.35 59.92 63.26
C GLN A 441 1.37 59.63 62.14
N MET A 442 0.90 59.28 60.93
CA MET A 442 1.75 58.95 59.78
C MET A 442 2.14 60.19 58.96
N ARG A 443 3.36 60.17 58.43
CA ARG A 443 3.79 61.16 57.43
C ARG A 443 2.93 61.03 56.15
N PRO A 444 2.57 62.14 55.49
CA PRO A 444 1.72 62.14 54.29
C PRO A 444 2.22 61.18 53.19
N GLU A 445 3.53 61.15 52.96
CA GLU A 445 4.19 60.28 51.98
C GLU A 445 3.96 58.79 52.24
N TRP A 446 3.88 58.37 53.51
CA TRP A 446 3.67 56.96 53.87
C TRP A 446 2.22 56.54 53.66
N SER A 447 1.28 57.44 53.96
CA SER A 447 -0.15 57.24 53.68
C SER A 447 -0.41 57.12 52.17
N GLU A 448 0.26 57.92 51.34
CA GLU A 448 0.17 57.80 49.89
C GLU A 448 0.75 56.48 49.37
N ASN A 449 1.91 56.05 49.88
CA ASN A 449 2.54 54.79 49.51
C ASN A 449 1.69 53.56 49.91
N ILE A 450 1.12 53.54 51.11
CA ILE A 450 0.22 52.45 51.56
C ILE A 450 -1.06 52.44 50.72
N SER A 451 -1.61 53.61 50.40
CA SER A 451 -2.76 53.72 49.50
C SER A 451 -2.46 53.18 48.10
N LEU A 452 -1.23 53.38 47.60
CA LEU A 452 -0.77 52.81 46.34
C LEU A 452 -0.67 51.27 46.40
N ILE A 453 -0.17 50.71 47.51
CA ILE A 453 -0.10 49.26 47.74
C ILE A 453 -1.49 48.63 47.74
N ILE A 454 -2.46 49.22 48.46
CA ILE A 454 -3.85 48.77 48.50
C ILE A 454 -4.46 48.77 47.10
N LYS A 455 -4.35 49.90 46.37
CA LYS A 455 -4.89 50.02 45.00
C LYS A 455 -4.25 49.02 44.04
N SER A 456 -2.94 48.77 44.17
CA SER A 456 -2.21 47.80 43.36
C SER A 456 -2.62 46.36 43.67
N GLY A 457 -2.81 46.03 44.95
CA GLY A 457 -3.31 44.73 45.39
C GLY A 457 -4.72 44.45 44.88
N GLN A 458 -5.64 45.40 45.07
CA GLN A 458 -7.02 45.29 44.58
C GLN A 458 -7.10 45.16 43.05
N ARG A 459 -6.17 45.81 42.31
CA ARG A 459 -6.05 45.65 40.86
C ARG A 459 -5.58 44.25 40.48
N LEU A 460 -4.58 43.70 41.18
CA LEU A 460 -4.08 42.36 40.92
C LEU A 460 -5.13 41.28 41.24
N THR A 461 -5.89 41.44 42.33
CA THR A 461 -7.00 40.54 42.68
C THR A 461 -8.05 40.47 41.58
N ARG A 462 -8.41 41.63 41.00
CA ARG A 462 -9.34 41.69 39.87
C ARG A 462 -8.83 40.96 38.64
N LEU A 463 -7.57 41.19 38.25
CA LEU A 463 -6.95 40.49 37.11
C LEU A 463 -6.92 38.97 37.29
N ILE A 464 -6.63 38.50 38.51
CA ILE A 464 -6.65 37.06 38.84
C ILE A 464 -8.07 36.50 38.69
N ASN A 465 -9.07 37.20 39.22
CA ASN A 465 -10.47 36.76 39.12
C ASN A 465 -10.99 36.78 37.67
N ASP A 466 -10.60 37.76 36.84
CA ASP A 466 -10.98 37.82 35.43
C ASP A 466 -10.41 36.63 34.64
N ILE A 467 -9.16 36.23 34.92
CA ILE A 467 -8.53 35.04 34.30
C ILE A 467 -9.26 33.75 34.72
N LEU A 468 -9.68 33.65 35.99
CA LEU A 468 -10.46 32.53 36.49
C LEU A 468 -11.85 32.44 35.87
N ASP A 469 -12.57 33.56 35.79
CA ASP A 469 -13.90 33.61 35.17
C ASP A 469 -13.81 33.20 33.68
N PHE A 470 -12.76 33.64 32.97
CA PHE A 470 -12.50 33.20 31.59
C PHE A 470 -12.29 31.68 31.48
N SER A 471 -11.50 31.07 32.38
CA SER A 471 -11.29 29.62 32.41
C SER A 471 -12.60 28.86 32.69
N LYS A 472 -13.42 29.33 33.64
CA LYS A 472 -14.74 28.74 33.95
C LYS A 472 -15.72 28.81 32.78
N ILE A 473 -15.75 29.94 32.06
CA ILE A 473 -16.59 30.10 30.86
C ILE A 473 -16.19 29.11 29.77
N LYS A 474 -14.88 28.91 29.53
CA LYS A 474 -14.38 27.97 28.51
C LYS A 474 -14.81 26.52 28.77
N ARG A 475 -14.99 26.13 30.04
CA ARG A 475 -15.43 24.79 30.44
C ARG A 475 -16.94 24.67 30.68
N ASN A 476 -17.70 25.74 30.48
CA ASN A 476 -19.13 25.80 30.77
C ASN A 476 -19.47 25.57 32.26
N ASP A 477 -18.53 25.86 33.16
CA ASP A 477 -18.65 25.69 34.63
C ASP A 477 -19.14 26.97 35.34
N LEU A 478 -19.41 28.05 34.59
CA LEU A 478 -19.90 29.30 35.17
C LEU A 478 -21.40 29.19 35.48
N HIS A 479 -21.73 29.01 36.76
CA HIS A 479 -23.10 29.08 37.23
C HIS A 479 -23.60 30.53 37.31
N ILE A 480 -24.73 30.81 36.68
CA ILE A 480 -25.43 32.10 36.72
C ILE A 480 -26.62 31.97 37.68
N SER A 481 -26.65 32.77 38.74
CA SER A 481 -27.74 32.76 39.72
C SER A 481 -28.75 33.86 39.41
N THR A 482 -29.77 33.54 38.63
CA THR A 482 -30.78 34.52 38.23
C THR A 482 -31.79 34.82 39.35
N LYS A 483 -32.01 36.11 39.63
CA LYS A 483 -33.04 36.60 40.55
C LYS A 483 -33.70 37.87 39.97
N PRO A 484 -34.94 38.21 40.38
CA PRO A 484 -35.56 39.49 40.02
C PRO A 484 -34.66 40.64 40.50
N THR A 485 -34.08 41.37 39.56
CA THR A 485 -33.05 42.38 39.81
C THR A 485 -33.47 43.70 39.18
N ASP A 486 -33.36 44.78 39.95
CA ASP A 486 -33.60 46.13 39.43
C ASP A 486 -32.33 46.67 38.76
N PHE A 487 -32.37 46.81 37.43
CA PHE A 487 -31.25 47.35 36.66
C PHE A 487 -30.89 48.78 37.08
N ARG A 488 -31.87 49.60 37.52
CA ARG A 488 -31.60 50.97 37.97
C ARG A 488 -30.72 50.96 39.21
N SER A 489 -31.04 50.08 40.15
CA SER A 489 -30.27 49.88 41.38
C SER A 489 -28.84 49.43 41.06
N VAL A 490 -28.66 48.41 40.23
CA VAL A 490 -27.33 47.93 39.81
C VAL A 490 -26.51 49.02 39.11
N CYS A 491 -27.13 49.75 38.18
CA CYS A 491 -26.47 50.84 37.47
C CYS A 491 -26.10 52.00 38.42
N SER A 492 -26.98 52.37 39.35
CA SER A 492 -26.71 53.45 40.31
C SER A 492 -25.53 53.12 41.22
N VAL A 493 -25.42 51.86 41.67
CA VAL A 493 -24.28 51.35 42.44
C VAL A 493 -23.00 51.40 41.59
N ALA A 494 -23.04 50.91 40.35
CA ALA A 494 -21.88 50.93 39.46
C ALA A 494 -21.41 52.36 39.14
N VAL A 495 -22.33 53.28 38.86
CA VAL A 495 -22.03 54.71 38.64
C VAL A 495 -21.41 55.32 39.89
N THR A 496 -21.95 55.05 41.08
CA THR A 496 -21.43 55.56 42.35
C THR A 496 -20.00 55.11 42.59
N LEU A 497 -19.71 53.82 42.37
CA LEU A 497 -18.36 53.26 42.51
C LEU A 497 -17.38 53.88 41.50
N CYS A 498 -17.81 54.03 40.24
CA CYS A 498 -16.98 54.58 39.16
C CYS A 498 -16.82 56.11 39.19
N ARG A 499 -17.68 56.87 39.88
CA ARG A 499 -17.54 58.34 40.04
C ARG A 499 -16.18 58.71 40.64
N SER A 500 -15.69 57.92 41.57
CA SER A 500 -14.36 58.09 42.18
C SER A 500 -13.20 57.95 41.17
N MET A 501 -13.43 57.26 40.04
CA MET A 501 -12.43 57.01 39.00
C MET A 501 -12.32 58.15 37.97
N ILE A 502 -13.26 59.10 37.95
CA ILE A 502 -13.24 60.26 37.05
C ILE A 502 -12.09 61.21 37.42
N GLY A 503 -11.78 61.33 38.72
CA GLY A 503 -10.70 62.18 39.22
C GLY A 503 -10.88 63.64 38.82
N GLN A 504 -9.86 64.23 38.18
CA GLN A 504 -9.88 65.61 37.69
C GLN A 504 -10.40 65.76 36.24
N LYS A 505 -10.89 64.68 35.61
CA LYS A 505 -11.39 64.76 34.24
C LYS A 505 -12.76 65.45 34.18
N SER A 506 -12.96 66.34 33.21
CA SER A 506 -14.26 66.96 32.91
C SER A 506 -15.18 65.99 32.17
N ILE A 507 -15.67 64.96 32.87
CA ILE A 507 -16.58 63.95 32.32
C ILE A 507 -17.91 63.99 33.09
N LYS A 508 -19.02 64.13 32.37
CA LYS A 508 -20.37 64.04 32.91
C LYS A 508 -20.93 62.64 32.68
N ILE A 509 -21.41 61.97 33.73
CA ILE A 509 -22.16 60.71 33.59
C ILE A 509 -23.64 61.02 33.72
N THR A 510 -24.42 60.59 32.73
CA THR A 510 -25.87 60.79 32.63
C THR A 510 -26.55 59.44 32.46
N THR A 511 -27.65 59.25 33.18
CA THR A 511 -28.45 58.02 33.16
C THR A 511 -29.86 58.38 32.73
N GLU A 512 -30.37 57.72 31.69
CA GLU A 512 -31.70 57.91 31.16
C GLU A 512 -32.42 56.55 31.06
N PHE A 513 -33.41 56.35 31.93
CA PHE A 513 -34.14 55.09 32.04
C PHE A 513 -35.67 55.36 31.97
N PRO A 514 -36.42 54.72 31.05
CA PRO A 514 -37.87 54.87 30.95
C PRO A 514 -38.54 54.48 32.27
N GLU A 515 -39.56 55.19 32.74
CA GLU A 515 -40.29 54.84 33.98
C GLU A 515 -40.88 53.41 33.94
N SER A 516 -41.16 52.89 32.74
CA SER A 516 -41.68 51.54 32.49
C SER A 516 -40.65 50.40 32.59
N LEU A 517 -39.39 50.67 32.95
CA LEU A 517 -38.36 49.63 33.03
C LEU A 517 -38.67 48.63 34.16
N HIS A 518 -39.04 47.41 33.81
CA HIS A 518 -39.36 46.33 34.73
C HIS A 518 -38.12 45.67 35.36
N LEU A 519 -38.33 44.92 36.45
CA LEU A 519 -37.30 44.03 37.01
C LEU A 519 -36.88 42.99 35.98
N ILE A 520 -35.57 42.74 35.87
CA ILE A 520 -35.00 41.75 34.96
C ILE A 520 -34.58 40.50 35.74
N LEU A 521 -34.72 39.33 35.13
CA LEU A 521 -34.14 38.09 35.66
C LEU A 521 -32.66 38.04 35.29
N ALA A 522 -31.81 38.39 36.24
CA ALA A 522 -30.36 38.46 36.04
C ALA A 522 -29.62 38.03 37.30
N ASP A 523 -28.35 37.68 37.13
CA ASP A 523 -27.41 37.57 38.23
C ASP A 523 -26.87 38.98 38.53
N GLU A 524 -27.25 39.51 39.70
CA GLU A 524 -26.96 40.88 40.11
C GLU A 524 -25.44 41.16 40.16
N ASP A 525 -24.65 40.21 40.68
CA ASP A 525 -23.20 40.36 40.83
C ASP A 525 -22.52 40.40 39.46
N ARG A 526 -22.93 39.51 38.55
CA ARG A 526 -22.40 39.48 37.17
C ARG A 526 -22.84 40.70 36.37
N LEU A 527 -24.06 41.18 36.56
CA LEU A 527 -24.54 42.39 35.92
C LEU A 527 -23.80 43.63 36.41
N GLN A 528 -23.53 43.73 37.71
CA GLN A 528 -22.70 44.77 38.29
C GLN A 528 -21.27 44.72 37.74
N GLN A 529 -20.69 43.52 37.60
CA GLN A 529 -19.37 43.32 36.99
C GLN A 529 -19.32 43.81 35.54
N ILE A 530 -20.35 43.49 34.73
CA ILE A 530 -20.48 43.98 33.35
C ILE A 530 -20.52 45.51 33.35
N MET A 531 -21.37 46.12 34.19
CA MET A 531 -21.51 47.57 34.27
C MET A 531 -20.20 48.26 34.71
N LEU A 532 -19.50 47.73 35.70
CA LEU A 532 -18.20 48.25 36.15
C LEU A 532 -17.14 48.16 35.05
N ASN A 533 -17.11 47.08 34.27
CA ASN A 533 -16.16 46.93 33.17
C ASN A 533 -16.45 47.91 32.03
N LEU A 534 -17.72 48.05 31.64
CA LEU A 534 -18.12 48.98 30.58
C LEU A 534 -17.90 50.44 31.00
N LEU A 535 -18.33 50.83 32.20
CA LEU A 535 -18.14 52.19 32.71
C LEU A 535 -16.67 52.51 32.99
N GLY A 536 -15.92 51.55 33.53
CA GLY A 536 -14.48 51.69 33.71
C GLY A 536 -13.75 51.93 32.39
N ASN A 537 -14.12 51.21 31.33
CA ASN A 537 -13.59 51.44 29.98
C ASN A 537 -14.01 52.82 29.44
N ALA A 538 -15.28 53.19 29.55
CA ALA A 538 -15.78 54.48 29.11
C ALA A 538 -15.04 55.66 29.78
N ILE A 539 -14.84 55.62 31.10
CA ILE A 539 -14.09 56.66 31.84
C ILE A 539 -12.61 56.67 31.47
N LYS A 540 -12.01 55.50 31.25
CA LYS A 540 -10.59 55.39 30.87
C LYS A 540 -10.32 56.05 29.53
N PHE A 541 -11.15 55.78 28.52
CA PHE A 541 -10.93 56.19 27.14
C PHE A 541 -11.55 57.55 26.78
N THR A 542 -12.50 58.06 27.57
CA THR A 542 -12.99 59.43 27.42
C THR A 542 -12.04 60.42 28.10
N ARG A 543 -11.62 61.46 27.36
CA ARG A 543 -10.74 62.53 27.87
C ARG A 543 -11.53 63.72 28.42
N MET A 544 -12.52 64.19 27.67
CA MET A 544 -13.48 65.25 28.02
C MET A 544 -14.81 64.93 27.32
N GLY A 545 -15.95 65.26 27.94
CA GLY A 545 -17.27 65.04 27.36
C GLY A 545 -18.25 64.34 28.31
N GLU A 546 -19.11 63.47 27.78
CA GLU A 546 -20.17 62.79 28.54
C GLU A 546 -20.24 61.29 28.26
N ILE A 547 -20.70 60.54 29.26
CA ILE A 547 -20.97 59.10 29.19
C ILE A 547 -22.46 58.93 29.49
N HIS A 548 -23.22 58.51 28.48
CA HIS A 548 -24.66 58.25 28.59
C HIS A 548 -24.92 56.77 28.83
N ILE A 549 -25.78 56.47 29.80
CA ILE A 549 -26.28 55.13 30.05
C ILE A 549 -27.79 55.14 29.80
N THR A 550 -28.23 54.37 28.81
CA THR A 550 -29.64 54.20 28.46
C THR A 550 -30.05 52.74 28.61
N ALA A 551 -31.32 52.50 28.92
CA ALA A 551 -31.92 51.17 28.89
C ALA A 551 -33.25 51.22 28.16
N GLU A 552 -33.49 50.27 27.27
CA GLU A 552 -34.73 50.16 26.49
C GLU A 552 -35.25 48.72 26.60
N GLU A 553 -36.55 48.57 26.90
CA GLU A 553 -37.21 47.26 26.83
C GLU A 553 -37.58 46.98 25.37
N LYS A 554 -36.87 46.05 24.74
CA LYS A 554 -37.25 45.52 23.42
C LYS A 554 -38.07 44.26 23.61
N LYS A 555 -39.27 44.21 23.03
CA LYS A 555 -39.97 42.94 22.84
C LYS A 555 -39.06 42.02 22.03
N ALA A 556 -38.75 40.85 22.58
CA ALA A 556 -38.07 39.81 21.82
C ALA A 556 -38.99 39.44 20.65
N ASN A 557 -38.57 39.76 19.42
CA ASN A 557 -39.12 39.07 18.25
C ASN A 557 -38.57 37.64 18.33
N LEU A 558 -39.31 36.77 19.03
CA LEU A 558 -39.10 35.32 18.98
C LEU A 558 -39.59 34.79 17.63
#